data_AF-A0A519SVV4-F1
#
_entry.id   AF-A0A519SVV4-F1
#
_cell.length_a   1.000
_cell.length_b   1.000
_cell.length_c   1.000
_cell.angle_alpha   90.00
_cell.angle_beta   90.00
_cell.angle_gamma   90.00
#
_symmetry.space_group_name_H-M   'P 1'
#
loop_
_entity.id
_entity.type
_entity.pdbx_description
1 polymer ?
#
loop_
_entity_poly.entity_id
_entity_poly.type
_entity_poly.pdbx_seq_one_letter_code
_entity_poly.pdbx_strand_id
1 'polypeptide(L)'
;MEVLDFENPDWRESDQDKFTLRIPCHNELPNNSKKVEMIAGINRHVAEAAEYSERFFDIENKLTSILHYPDKFQDYPKLIKELKRVKRLTTLLKRNNLCVGQDSIEDLIIYIQQVRDGIVTPKETEDFPHNFNREQLAKENESRIFMGTFLAENEDETAY
;
A
#
# COMPACT_ATOMS: atom_id res chain seq x y z
N MET A 1 32.68 16.45 -11.81
CA MET A 1 32.27 17.11 -10.56
C MET A 1 31.13 18.04 -10.92
N GLU A 2 29.89 17.61 -10.71
CA GLU A 2 28.77 18.55 -10.64
C GLU A 2 28.91 19.27 -9.31
N VAL A 3 29.37 20.51 -9.38
CA VAL A 3 29.33 21.44 -8.27
C VAL A 3 28.23 22.41 -8.69
N LEU A 4 27.17 22.53 -7.89
CA LEU A 4 26.36 23.75 -7.88
C LEU A 4 27.37 24.90 -7.88
N ASP A 5 27.46 25.67 -8.95
CA ASP A 5 28.49 26.70 -9.08
C ASP A 5 28.20 27.82 -8.08
N PHE A 6 28.67 27.62 -6.85
CA PHE A 6 28.53 28.55 -5.74
C PHE A 6 29.40 29.78 -5.95
N GLU A 7 30.35 29.75 -6.89
CA GLU A 7 31.20 30.89 -7.22
C GLU A 7 30.44 31.92 -8.06
N ASN A 8 29.42 31.50 -8.80
CA ASN A 8 28.67 32.39 -9.68
C ASN A 8 27.15 32.14 -9.63
N PRO A 9 26.49 32.46 -8.50
CA PRO A 9 25.06 32.15 -8.28
C PRO A 9 24.11 32.81 -9.30
N ASP A 10 24.53 33.92 -9.93
CA ASP A 10 23.72 34.73 -10.84
C ASP A 10 23.87 34.32 -12.32
N TRP A 11 24.48 33.16 -12.60
CA TRP A 11 24.70 32.67 -13.96
C TRP A 11 23.42 32.54 -14.80
N ARG A 12 22.26 32.43 -14.14
CA ARG A 12 20.92 32.37 -14.77
C ARG A 12 20.36 33.73 -15.17
N GLU A 13 20.90 34.83 -14.62
CA GLU A 13 20.44 36.20 -14.88
C GLU A 13 21.37 36.96 -15.84
N SER A 14 22.49 36.34 -16.21
CA SER A 14 23.46 36.90 -17.15
C SER A 14 23.01 36.69 -18.59
N ASP A 15 23.20 37.68 -19.48
CA ASP A 15 23.02 37.50 -20.91
C ASP A 15 24.00 36.44 -21.45
N GLN A 16 23.48 35.30 -21.90
CA GLN A 16 24.27 34.19 -22.46
C GLN A 16 23.68 33.76 -23.81
N ASP A 17 24.52 33.73 -24.85
CA ASP A 17 24.11 33.30 -26.20
C ASP A 17 23.75 31.80 -26.27
N LYS A 18 24.29 30.99 -25.34
CA LYS A 18 24.00 29.56 -25.21
C LYS A 18 24.49 29.03 -23.88
N PHE A 19 23.76 28.06 -23.31
CA PHE A 19 24.21 27.24 -22.20
C PHE A 19 24.29 25.78 -22.64
N THR A 20 25.24 25.03 -22.09
CA THR A 20 25.33 23.58 -22.29
C THR A 20 24.90 22.90 -21.01
N LEU A 21 23.71 22.29 -21.02
CA LEU A 21 23.17 21.56 -19.88
C LEU A 21 23.64 20.10 -20.01
N ARG A 22 24.56 19.69 -19.13
CA ARG A 22 25.04 18.32 -19.09
C ARG A 22 24.12 17.54 -18.16
N ILE A 23 23.12 16.86 -18.72
CA ILE A 23 22.26 15.95 -17.94
C ILE A 23 23.05 14.64 -17.78
N PRO A 24 23.38 14.22 -16.55
CA PRO A 24 24.04 12.94 -16.35
C PRO A 24 23.13 11.82 -16.85
N CYS A 25 23.71 10.80 -17.48
CA CYS A 25 22.94 9.67 -17.98
C CYS A 25 22.22 8.92 -16.85
N HIS A 26 22.69 9.06 -15.60
CA HIS A 26 22.24 8.33 -14.43
C HIS A 26 22.19 9.30 -13.22
N ASN A 27 21.10 9.29 -12.47
CA ASN A 27 21.03 9.92 -11.15
C ASN A 27 21.50 8.92 -10.11
N GLU A 28 22.69 9.13 -9.55
CA GLU A 28 23.11 8.42 -8.34
C GLU A 28 22.54 9.16 -7.13
N LEU A 29 21.47 8.60 -6.54
CA LEU A 29 20.97 9.10 -5.27
C LEU A 29 22.00 8.82 -4.16
N PRO A 30 22.24 9.75 -3.22
CA PRO A 30 23.14 9.50 -2.10
C PRO A 30 22.68 8.28 -1.29
N ASN A 31 23.62 7.63 -0.59
CA ASN A 31 23.42 6.37 0.16
C ASN A 31 22.21 6.35 1.14
N ASN A 32 21.59 7.50 1.45
CA ASN A 32 20.39 7.67 2.28
C ASN A 32 19.07 7.85 1.50
N SER A 33 18.98 7.44 0.23
CA SER A 33 17.72 7.49 -0.57
C SER A 33 16.53 6.78 0.08
N LYS A 34 16.78 5.85 1.02
CA LYS A 34 15.76 5.15 1.81
C LYS A 34 14.79 6.10 2.52
N LYS A 35 15.28 7.25 3.03
CA LYS A 35 14.43 8.25 3.70
C LYS A 35 13.50 8.94 2.71
N VAL A 36 14.01 9.31 1.54
CA VAL A 36 13.22 9.91 0.46
C VAL A 36 12.15 8.93 -0.06
N GLU A 37 12.51 7.66 -0.27
CA GLU A 37 11.56 6.61 -0.68
C GLU A 37 10.53 6.26 0.39
N MET A 38 10.92 6.37 1.67
CA MET A 38 10.02 6.22 2.79
C MET A 38 9.01 7.37 2.78
N ILE A 39 9.47 8.63 2.83
CA ILE A 39 8.62 9.84 2.82
C ILE A 39 7.69 9.86 1.60
N ALA A 40 8.21 9.65 0.39
CA ALA A 40 7.42 9.63 -0.83
C ALA A 40 6.35 8.52 -0.82
N GLY A 41 6.63 7.39 -0.17
CA GLY A 41 5.70 6.27 -0.07
C GLY A 41 4.70 6.34 1.08
N ILE A 42 4.87 7.26 2.04
CA ILE A 42 3.92 7.42 3.17
C ILE A 42 2.55 7.82 2.64
N ASN A 43 2.45 8.87 1.83
CA ASN A 43 1.17 9.34 1.29
C ASN A 43 0.42 8.22 0.55
N ARG A 44 1.15 7.42 -0.24
CA ARG A 44 0.57 6.27 -0.94
C ARG A 44 0.10 5.18 0.02
N HIS A 45 0.91 4.88 1.05
CA HIS A 45 0.56 3.92 2.08
C HIS A 45 -0.70 4.33 2.84
N VAL A 46 -0.79 5.59 3.29
CA VAL A 46 -1.97 6.13 4.00
C VAL A 46 -3.22 6.05 3.14
N ALA A 47 -3.14 6.48 1.87
CA ALA A 47 -4.28 6.41 0.95
C ALA A 47 -4.77 4.96 0.72
N GLU A 48 -3.83 4.03 0.48
CA GLU A 48 -4.18 2.62 0.28
C GLU A 48 -4.73 1.98 1.56
N ALA A 49 -4.25 2.40 2.73
CA ALA A 49 -4.72 1.87 4.00
C ALA A 49 -6.13 2.38 4.35
N ALA A 50 -6.44 3.66 4.07
CA ALA A 50 -7.80 4.19 4.18
C ALA A 50 -8.75 3.42 3.25
N GLU A 51 -8.36 3.22 1.98
CA GLU A 51 -9.13 2.42 1.03
C GLU A 51 -9.33 0.97 1.52
N TYR A 52 -8.32 0.36 2.13
CA TYR A 52 -8.43 -0.98 2.71
C TYR A 52 -9.47 -1.02 3.84
N SER A 53 -9.41 -0.07 4.77
CA SER A 53 -10.33 0.01 5.91
C SER A 53 -11.79 0.15 5.47
N GLU A 54 -12.07 1.05 4.51
CA GLU A 54 -13.42 1.24 3.96
C GLU A 54 -13.96 -0.06 3.32
N ARG A 55 -13.11 -0.77 2.57
CA ARG A 55 -13.51 -2.01 1.91
C ARG A 55 -13.58 -3.20 2.86
N PHE A 56 -12.81 -3.19 3.94
CA PHE A 56 -12.68 -4.33 4.85
C PHE A 56 -14.02 -4.69 5.47
N PHE A 57 -14.76 -3.72 6.00
CA PHE A 57 -16.08 -3.95 6.60
C PHE A 57 -17.10 -4.51 5.59
N ASP A 58 -17.09 -3.99 4.37
CA ASP A 58 -17.94 -4.47 3.28
C ASP A 58 -17.61 -5.91 2.86
N ILE A 59 -16.33 -6.29 2.92
CA ILE A 59 -15.88 -7.65 2.63
C ILE A 59 -16.28 -8.56 3.79
N GLU A 60 -16.02 -8.16 5.03
CA GLU A 60 -16.32 -8.94 6.24
C GLU A 60 -17.81 -9.24 6.36
N ASN A 61 -18.69 -8.25 6.17
CA ASN A 61 -20.14 -8.45 6.16
C ASN A 61 -20.58 -9.51 5.13
N LYS A 62 -19.92 -9.58 3.97
CA LYS A 62 -20.22 -10.58 2.94
C LYS A 62 -19.70 -11.96 3.34
N LEU A 63 -18.52 -12.05 3.97
CA LEU A 63 -17.98 -13.32 4.50
C LEU A 63 -18.91 -13.87 5.59
N THR A 64 -19.37 -13.03 6.51
CA THR A 64 -20.37 -13.38 7.53
C THR A 64 -21.70 -13.81 6.92
N SER A 65 -22.12 -13.17 5.82
CA SER A 65 -23.34 -13.56 5.09
C SER A 65 -23.21 -14.94 4.43
N ILE A 66 -22.03 -15.26 3.88
CA ILE A 66 -21.72 -16.60 3.35
C ILE A 66 -21.82 -17.64 4.48
N LEU A 67 -21.30 -17.31 5.66
CA LEU A 67 -21.28 -18.20 6.82
C LEU A 67 -22.69 -18.52 7.35
N HIS A 68 -23.53 -17.50 7.56
CA HIS A 68 -24.85 -17.67 8.17
C HIS A 68 -25.95 -18.00 7.17
N TYR A 69 -25.79 -17.61 5.91
CA TYR A 69 -26.80 -17.76 4.87
C TYR A 69 -26.20 -18.28 3.55
N PRO A 70 -25.51 -19.44 3.56
CA PRO A 70 -24.79 -19.95 2.40
C PRO A 70 -25.69 -20.12 1.17
N ASP A 71 -26.92 -20.59 1.35
CA ASP A 71 -27.88 -20.81 0.27
C ASP A 71 -28.48 -19.52 -0.32
N LYS A 72 -28.36 -18.39 0.40
CA LYS A 72 -28.94 -17.10 0.00
C LYS A 72 -27.93 -16.13 -0.57
N PHE A 73 -26.63 -16.35 -0.33
CA PHE A 73 -25.61 -15.43 -0.79
C PHE A 73 -25.37 -15.59 -2.30
N GLN A 74 -25.65 -14.54 -3.07
CA GLN A 74 -25.52 -14.52 -4.53
C GLN A 74 -24.44 -13.54 -5.03
N ASP A 75 -23.86 -12.73 -4.13
CA ASP A 75 -23.00 -11.61 -4.45
C ASP A 75 -21.50 -11.99 -4.63
N TYR A 76 -21.20 -13.26 -4.91
CA TYR A 76 -19.83 -13.75 -5.12
C TYR A 76 -19.03 -12.92 -6.15
N PRO A 77 -19.58 -12.55 -7.32
CA PRO A 77 -18.83 -11.75 -8.30
C PRO A 77 -18.44 -10.36 -7.76
N LYS A 78 -19.32 -9.75 -6.95
CA LYS A 78 -19.07 -8.45 -6.33
C LYS A 78 -18.01 -8.56 -5.24
N LEU A 79 -18.08 -9.59 -4.40
CA LEU A 79 -17.06 -9.87 -3.39
C LEU A 79 -15.68 -10.10 -4.02
N ILE A 80 -15.59 -10.94 -5.04
CA ILE A 80 -14.34 -11.21 -5.76
C ILE A 80 -13.77 -9.93 -6.39
N LYS A 81 -14.63 -9.05 -6.93
CA LYS A 81 -14.20 -7.76 -7.49
C LYS A 81 -13.58 -6.85 -6.42
N GLU A 82 -14.16 -6.80 -5.23
CA GLU A 82 -13.61 -6.04 -4.09
C GLU A 82 -12.29 -6.61 -3.61
N LEU A 83 -12.16 -7.94 -3.50
CA LEU A 83 -10.89 -8.59 -3.16
C LEU A 83 -9.80 -8.32 -4.20
N LYS A 84 -10.14 -8.33 -5.49
CA LYS A 84 -9.20 -7.96 -6.57
C LYS A 84 -8.75 -6.50 -6.49
N ARG A 85 -9.58 -5.59 -5.96
CA ARG A 85 -9.19 -4.20 -5.69
C ARG A 85 -8.22 -4.14 -4.51
N VAL A 86 -8.52 -4.83 -3.42
CA VAL A 86 -7.62 -4.96 -2.26
C VAL A 86 -6.26 -5.51 -2.67
N LYS A 87 -6.21 -6.53 -3.54
CA LYS A 87 -4.95 -7.09 -4.07
C LYS A 87 -4.07 -6.05 -4.78
N ARG A 88 -4.66 -4.96 -5.32
CA ARG A 88 -3.92 -3.89 -6.02
C ARG A 88 -3.34 -2.84 -5.07
N LEU A 89 -3.62 -2.92 -3.77
CA LEU A 89 -3.05 -2.03 -2.73
C LEU A 89 -1.60 -2.41 -2.42
N THR A 90 -0.75 -2.31 -3.43
CA THR A 90 0.61 -2.87 -3.42
C THR A 90 1.54 -2.26 -2.38
N THR A 91 1.37 -0.97 -2.07
CA THR A 91 2.22 -0.27 -1.12
C THR A 91 1.84 -0.63 0.30
N LEU A 92 0.53 -0.78 0.59
CA LEU A 92 0.03 -1.31 1.85
C LEU A 92 0.46 -2.77 2.06
N LEU A 93 0.20 -3.63 1.09
CA LEU A 93 0.46 -5.07 1.20
C LEU A 93 1.96 -5.42 1.23
N LYS A 94 2.85 -4.55 0.73
CA LYS A 94 4.30 -4.74 0.83
C LYS A 94 4.91 -4.22 2.12
N ARG A 95 4.31 -3.20 2.73
CA ARG A 95 4.92 -2.47 3.86
C ARG A 95 4.28 -2.80 5.22
N ASN A 96 3.29 -3.69 5.29
CA ASN A 96 2.67 -4.10 6.57
C ASN A 96 3.55 -5.12 7.32
N ASN A 97 3.43 -5.15 8.66
CA ASN A 97 4.16 -6.10 9.51
C ASN A 97 3.34 -7.38 9.80
N LEU A 98 2.13 -7.48 9.25
CA LEU A 98 1.15 -8.51 9.58
C LEU A 98 1.20 -9.69 8.59
N CYS A 99 2.22 -9.74 7.75
CA CYS A 99 2.42 -10.76 6.71
C CYS A 99 1.20 -10.90 5.76
N VAL A 100 0.41 -9.84 5.59
CA VAL A 100 -0.71 -9.82 4.65
C VAL A 100 -0.17 -9.36 3.31
N GLY A 101 0.14 -10.32 2.45
CA GLY A 101 0.65 -10.08 1.10
C GLY A 101 -0.45 -10.09 0.04
N GLN A 102 -0.06 -9.88 -1.22
CA GLN A 102 -0.96 -10.10 -2.36
C GLN A 102 -1.40 -11.56 -2.46
N ASP A 103 -0.53 -12.48 -2.08
CA ASP A 103 -0.81 -13.92 -2.09
C ASP A 103 -1.88 -14.27 -1.05
N SER A 104 -1.84 -13.66 0.14
CA SER A 104 -2.87 -13.84 1.17
C SER A 104 -4.27 -13.44 0.68
N ILE A 105 -4.36 -12.40 -0.15
CA ILE A 105 -5.62 -11.97 -0.76
C ILE A 105 -6.03 -12.90 -1.91
N GLU A 106 -5.06 -13.43 -2.66
CA GLU A 106 -5.33 -14.41 -3.71
C GLU A 106 -5.85 -15.74 -3.13
N ASP A 107 -5.26 -16.22 -2.03
CA ASP A 107 -5.73 -17.40 -1.30
C ASP A 107 -7.22 -17.26 -0.93
N LEU A 108 -7.61 -16.09 -0.44
CA LEU A 108 -9.00 -15.80 -0.12
C LEU A 108 -9.89 -15.75 -1.37
N ILE A 109 -9.41 -15.19 -2.48
CA ILE A 109 -10.15 -15.19 -3.75
C ILE A 109 -10.41 -16.64 -4.22
N ILE A 110 -9.37 -17.48 -4.19
CA ILE A 110 -9.46 -18.89 -4.57
C ILE A 110 -10.43 -19.62 -3.65
N TYR A 111 -10.33 -19.40 -2.34
CA TYR A 111 -11.23 -20.00 -1.36
C TYR A 111 -12.70 -19.61 -1.64
N ILE A 112 -12.97 -18.32 -1.87
CA ILE A 112 -14.34 -17.85 -2.18
C ILE A 112 -14.87 -18.44 -3.50
N GLN A 113 -14.00 -18.68 -4.48
CA GLN A 113 -14.41 -19.38 -5.71
C GLN A 113 -14.77 -20.84 -5.42
N GLN A 114 -13.98 -21.54 -4.61
CA GLN A 114 -14.29 -22.91 -4.18
C GLN A 114 -15.60 -23.00 -3.40
N VAL A 115 -15.89 -22.01 -2.54
CA VAL A 115 -17.17 -21.93 -1.83
C VAL A 115 -18.33 -21.71 -2.79
N ARG A 116 -18.20 -20.78 -3.75
CA ARG A 116 -19.21 -20.55 -4.79
C ARG A 116 -19.50 -21.81 -5.60
N ASP A 117 -18.45 -22.55 -5.95
CA ASP A 117 -18.55 -23.75 -6.78
C ASP A 117 -18.99 -24.99 -5.96
N GLY A 118 -19.28 -24.83 -4.67
CA GLY A 118 -19.76 -25.90 -3.78
C GLY A 118 -18.70 -26.92 -3.38
N ILE A 119 -17.41 -26.61 -3.59
CA ILE A 119 -16.29 -27.51 -3.27
C ILE A 119 -15.99 -27.46 -1.77
N VAL A 120 -16.10 -26.28 -1.16
CA VAL A 120 -15.82 -26.03 0.26
C VAL A 120 -17.02 -25.33 0.89
N THR A 121 -17.29 -25.60 2.16
CA THR A 121 -18.34 -24.90 2.92
C THR A 121 -17.73 -24.39 4.23
N PRO A 122 -17.59 -23.07 4.40
CA PRO A 122 -17.09 -22.50 5.65
C PRO A 122 -18.12 -22.75 6.77
N LYS A 123 -17.63 -23.08 7.96
CA LYS A 123 -18.43 -23.29 9.17
C LYS A 123 -18.15 -22.24 10.22
N GLU A 124 -16.91 -21.77 10.27
CA GLU A 124 -16.44 -20.75 11.20
C GLU A 124 -15.72 -19.61 10.47
N THR A 125 -15.55 -18.47 11.15
CA THR A 125 -14.84 -17.30 10.62
C THR A 125 -13.36 -17.56 10.34
N GLU A 126 -12.79 -18.53 11.06
CA GLU A 126 -11.41 -18.97 11.00
C GLU A 126 -11.13 -19.81 9.76
N ASP A 127 -12.16 -20.36 9.12
CA ASP A 127 -12.03 -21.11 7.87
C ASP A 127 -11.62 -20.21 6.69
N PHE A 128 -11.83 -18.90 6.81
CA PHE A 128 -11.39 -17.94 5.80
C PHE A 128 -9.87 -17.70 5.90
N PRO A 129 -9.11 -17.86 4.79
CA PRO A 129 -7.67 -17.67 4.81
C PRO A 129 -7.23 -16.31 5.34
N HIS A 130 -6.25 -16.32 6.25
CA HIS A 130 -5.59 -15.13 6.80
C HIS A 130 -6.55 -14.12 7.45
N ASN A 131 -7.74 -14.53 7.90
CA ASN A 131 -8.77 -13.62 8.39
C ASN A 131 -8.32 -12.76 9.58
N PHE A 132 -7.67 -13.37 10.57
CA PHE A 132 -7.12 -12.67 11.73
C PHE A 132 -6.12 -11.57 11.33
N ASN A 133 -5.15 -11.89 10.46
CA ASN A 133 -4.13 -10.92 10.02
C ASN A 133 -4.77 -9.77 9.21
N ARG A 134 -5.80 -10.08 8.42
CA ARG A 134 -6.56 -9.08 7.65
C ARG A 134 -7.34 -8.13 8.55
N GLU A 135 -7.92 -8.64 9.63
CA GLU A 135 -8.61 -7.85 10.65
C GLU A 135 -7.63 -6.94 11.41
N GLN A 136 -6.48 -7.48 11.79
CA GLN A 136 -5.41 -6.67 12.40
C GLN A 136 -4.95 -5.56 11.46
N LEU A 137 -4.85 -5.81 10.15
CA LEU A 137 -4.42 -4.81 9.17
C LEU A 137 -5.40 -3.64 9.07
N ALA A 138 -6.70 -3.89 9.25
CA ALA A 138 -7.70 -2.81 9.28
C ALA A 138 -7.56 -1.95 10.54
N LYS A 139 -7.18 -2.57 11.68
CA LYS A 139 -7.03 -1.92 12.99
C LYS A 139 -5.69 -1.19 13.18
N GLU A 140 -4.59 -1.69 12.60
CA GLU A 140 -3.23 -1.15 12.80
C GLU A 140 -2.99 0.21 12.12
N ASN A 141 -3.95 0.68 11.34
CA ASN A 141 -3.79 1.80 10.42
C ASN A 141 -3.54 3.15 11.11
N GLU A 142 -4.16 3.40 12.27
CA GLU A 142 -4.08 4.68 12.98
C GLU A 142 -2.68 4.95 13.56
N SER A 143 -2.04 3.93 14.15
CA SER A 143 -0.72 4.06 14.80
C SER A 143 0.42 4.30 13.80
N ARG A 144 0.29 3.78 12.57
CA ARG A 144 1.33 3.91 11.52
C ARG A 144 1.28 5.24 10.79
N ILE A 145 0.09 5.80 10.59
CA ILE A 145 -0.06 7.16 10.04
C ILE A 145 0.69 8.13 10.96
N PHE A 146 0.48 8.02 12.28
CA PHE A 146 1.14 8.84 13.29
C PHE A 146 2.67 8.67 13.31
N MET A 147 3.17 7.44 13.27
CA MET A 147 4.61 7.16 13.24
C MET A 147 5.29 7.60 11.93
N GLY A 148 4.59 7.50 10.80
CA GLY A 148 5.08 7.96 9.51
C GLY A 148 5.30 9.47 9.47
N THR A 149 4.32 10.25 9.96
CA THR A 149 4.47 11.70 10.15
C THR A 149 5.59 12.04 11.13
N PHE A 150 5.68 11.32 12.26
CA PHE A 150 6.70 11.58 13.27
C PHE A 150 8.14 11.35 12.75
N LEU A 151 8.37 10.27 12.00
CA LEU A 151 9.68 9.95 11.41
C LEU A 151 10.06 10.90 10.26
N ALA A 152 9.08 11.41 9.52
CA ALA A 152 9.31 12.45 8.53
C ALA A 152 9.74 13.78 9.18
N GLU A 153 9.29 14.04 10.41
CA GLU A 153 9.53 15.31 11.12
C GLU A 153 10.73 15.31 12.07
N ASN A 154 11.18 14.16 12.62
CA ASN A 154 12.09 14.14 13.79
C ASN A 154 13.46 13.45 13.65
N GLU A 155 13.80 12.81 12.54
CA GLU A 155 15.20 12.34 12.37
C GLU A 155 16.05 13.47 11.79
N ASP A 156 17.06 13.92 12.56
CA ASP A 156 18.03 15.02 12.37
C ASP A 156 18.73 15.17 10.99
N GLU A 157 18.36 14.37 9.99
CA GLU A 157 18.77 14.51 8.60
C GLU A 157 17.70 15.24 7.79
N THR A 158 17.80 16.56 7.72
CA THR A 158 17.15 17.36 6.68
C THR A 158 17.50 16.80 5.30
N ALA A 159 16.50 16.40 4.52
CA ALA A 159 16.68 16.05 3.11
C ALA A 159 17.01 17.35 2.35
N TYR A 160 18.30 17.55 2.05
CA TYR A 160 18.79 18.59 1.14
C TYR A 160 18.91 18.04 -0.27
#